data_AF-A0A926ZRJ7-F1
#
_entry.id   AF-A0A926ZRJ7-F1
#
_cell.length_a   1.000
_cell.length_b   1.000
_cell.length_c   1.000
_cell.angle_alpha   90.00
_cell.angle_beta   90.00
_cell.angle_gamma   90.00
#
_symmetry.space_group_name_H-M   'P 1'
#
loop_
_entity.id
_entity.type
_entity.pdbx_description
1 polymer ?
#
loop_
_entity_poly.entity_id
_entity_poly.type
_entity_poly.pdbx_seq_one_letter_code
_entity_poly.pdbx_strand_id
1 'polypeptide(L)'
;MKKLIQRIKTLLQRILKSFASNSRQRRQSPPQTSPLTNFRSLDTSIPSVSPRWESGLVLVCSQCTNERLGSTASEDLENWLKSHLKFEGLWGEFRVVSSSCLGVCPKAGITVVIVNNESGGNSPCLIVNPQSHRELLYSYIKQNKNRM
;
A
#
# COMPACT_ATOMS: atom_id res chain seq x y z
N MET A 1 42.36 -4.63 10.10
CA MET A 1 41.31 -5.19 9.20
C MET A 1 40.76 -6.56 9.63
N LYS A 2 41.56 -7.50 10.18
CA LYS A 2 41.10 -8.86 10.58
C LYS A 2 39.99 -8.88 11.65
N LYS A 3 40.02 -7.95 12.62
CA LYS A 3 39.01 -7.87 13.71
C LYS A 3 37.60 -7.44 13.23
N LEU A 4 37.52 -6.63 12.17
CA LEU A 4 36.25 -6.15 11.62
C LEU A 4 35.53 -7.26 10.85
N ILE A 5 36.28 -8.04 10.06
CA ILE A 5 35.77 -9.20 9.31
C ILE A 5 35.22 -10.26 10.27
N GLN A 6 35.87 -10.46 11.43
CA GLN A 6 35.39 -11.42 12.44
C GLN A 6 34.06 -11.00 13.09
N ARG A 7 33.86 -9.68 13.29
CA ARG A 7 32.60 -9.12 13.82
C ARG A 7 31.45 -9.24 12.83
N ILE A 8 31.71 -9.03 11.53
CA ILE A 8 30.71 -9.20 10.47
C ILE A 8 30.29 -10.68 10.36
N LYS A 9 31.25 -11.62 10.42
CA LYS A 9 30.95 -13.06 10.42
C LYS A 9 30.09 -13.49 11.60
N THR A 10 30.33 -12.96 12.81
CA THR A 10 29.54 -13.31 14.00
C THR A 10 28.12 -12.73 13.93
N LEU A 11 27.94 -11.56 13.32
CA LEU A 11 26.61 -10.98 13.08
C LEU A 11 25.80 -11.79 12.06
N LEU A 12 26.42 -12.17 10.94
CA LEU A 12 25.77 -13.00 9.91
C LEU A 12 25.38 -14.38 10.45
N GLN A 13 26.23 -14.99 11.29
CA GLN A 13 25.92 -16.28 11.94
C GLN A 13 24.73 -16.19 12.91
N ARG A 14 24.50 -15.04 13.58
CA ARG A 14 23.32 -14.86 14.43
C ARG A 14 22.04 -14.71 13.62
N ILE A 15 22.07 -13.97 12.52
CA ILE A 15 20.92 -13.79 11.63
C ILE A 15 20.54 -15.15 11.03
N LEU A 16 21.49 -15.91 10.49
CA LEU A 16 21.20 -17.23 9.91
C LEU A 16 20.67 -18.25 10.93
N LYS A 17 21.09 -18.19 12.20
CA LYS A 17 20.55 -19.06 13.25
C LYS A 17 19.11 -18.71 13.64
N SER A 18 18.66 -17.46 13.50
CA SER A 18 17.25 -17.11 13.79
C SER A 18 16.29 -17.56 12.69
N PHE A 19 16.77 -17.71 11.44
CA PHE A 19 15.97 -18.21 10.33
C PHE A 19 15.85 -19.75 10.30
N ALA A 20 16.80 -20.49 10.89
CA ALA A 20 16.76 -21.95 10.94
C ALA A 20 15.80 -22.52 12.01
N SER A 21 15.51 -21.75 13.08
CA SER A 21 14.69 -22.21 14.20
C SER A 21 13.17 -22.17 13.96
N ASN A 22 12.70 -21.59 12.85
CA ASN A 22 11.27 -21.40 12.58
C ASN A 22 10.65 -22.45 11.64
N SER A 23 11.37 -23.56 11.35
CA SER A 23 10.98 -24.53 10.30
C SER A 23 10.73 -25.96 10.78
N ARG A 24 10.72 -26.24 12.09
CA ARG A 24 10.48 -27.59 12.64
C ARG A 24 9.29 -27.65 13.59
N GLN A 25 8.09 -27.46 13.06
CA GLN A 25 6.88 -27.97 13.72
C GLN A 25 5.78 -28.27 12.70
N ARG A 26 6.00 -29.33 11.92
CA ARG A 26 4.93 -30.02 11.19
C ARG A 26 5.32 -31.47 10.94
N ARG A 27 4.75 -32.36 11.76
CA ARG A 27 4.24 -33.71 11.43
C ARG A 27 4.14 -34.53 12.71
N GLN A 28 2.91 -34.76 13.17
CA GLN A 28 2.43 -36.00 13.79
C GLN A 28 0.93 -35.86 14.12
N SER A 29 0.14 -36.87 13.76
CA SER A 29 -1.22 -37.16 14.23
C SER A 29 -1.51 -38.66 13.98
N PRO A 30 -2.50 -39.33 14.62
CA PRO A 30 -3.26 -39.06 15.86
C PRO A 30 -3.31 -40.28 16.84
N PRO A 31 -4.08 -40.23 17.95
CA PRO A 31 -5.33 -41.01 17.95
C PRO A 31 -6.54 -40.28 18.57
N GLN A 32 -7.73 -40.80 18.24
CA GLN A 32 -9.06 -40.24 18.51
C GLN A 32 -9.60 -40.57 19.91
N THR A 33 -10.34 -39.61 20.49
CA THR A 33 -11.54 -39.88 21.30
C THR A 33 -12.36 -38.58 21.42
N SER A 34 -13.61 -38.62 20.97
CA SER A 34 -14.60 -37.55 21.04
C SER A 34 -15.12 -37.32 22.48
N PRO A 35 -15.55 -36.09 22.81
CA PRO A 35 -16.99 -35.91 23.00
C PRO A 35 -17.57 -34.70 22.27
N LEU A 36 -18.84 -34.88 21.89
CA LEU A 36 -19.77 -33.91 21.30
C LEU A 36 -19.54 -32.49 21.82
N THR A 37 -18.79 -31.72 21.05
CA THR A 37 -18.73 -30.27 21.24
C THR A 37 -19.59 -29.69 20.13
N ASN A 38 -20.69 -29.03 20.51
CA ASN A 38 -21.47 -28.19 19.63
C ASN A 38 -20.54 -27.15 18.98
N PHE A 39 -19.97 -27.48 17.82
CA PHE A 39 -19.41 -26.48 16.93
C PHE A 39 -20.62 -25.70 16.41
N ARG A 40 -21.01 -24.68 17.18
CA ARG A 40 -21.70 -23.53 16.59
C ARG A 40 -20.83 -23.14 15.41
N SER A 41 -21.36 -23.33 14.21
CA SER A 41 -20.75 -22.83 12.99
C SER A 41 -20.57 -21.34 13.21
N LEU A 42 -19.36 -20.93 13.57
CA LEU A 42 -19.00 -19.53 13.63
C LEU A 42 -19.07 -19.11 12.18
N ASP A 43 -20.09 -18.32 11.85
CA ASP A 43 -20.22 -17.69 10.55
C ASP A 43 -18.88 -16.99 10.27
N THR A 44 -18.04 -17.67 9.48
CA THR A 44 -16.60 -17.38 9.36
C THR A 44 -16.38 -16.33 8.27
N SER A 45 -17.46 -15.68 7.84
CA SER A 45 -17.45 -14.68 6.80
C SER A 45 -17.00 -13.34 7.38
N ILE A 46 -16.01 -12.73 6.73
CA ILE A 46 -15.66 -11.34 6.99
C ILE A 46 -16.80 -10.49 6.42
N PRO A 47 -17.48 -9.65 7.22
CA PRO A 47 -18.55 -8.82 6.70
C PRO A 47 -17.98 -7.83 5.68
N SER A 48 -18.61 -7.77 4.51
CA SER A 48 -18.25 -6.82 3.45
C SER A 48 -19.14 -5.58 3.51
N VAL A 49 -18.53 -4.41 3.37
CA VAL A 49 -19.25 -3.14 3.18
C VAL A 49 -18.68 -2.43 1.96
N SER A 50 -19.54 -1.78 1.18
CA SER A 50 -19.09 -0.95 0.07
C SER A 50 -18.48 0.35 0.60
N PRO A 51 -17.37 0.82 0.02
CA PRO A 51 -16.88 2.15 0.32
C PRO A 51 -17.92 3.20 -0.09
N ARG A 52 -17.86 4.38 0.53
CA ARG A 52 -18.72 5.54 0.16
C ARG A 52 -18.25 6.28 -1.10
N TRP A 53 -17.23 5.75 -1.78
CA TRP A 53 -16.70 6.35 -2.99
C TRP A 53 -16.97 5.44 -4.18
N GLU A 54 -17.30 6.03 -5.33
CA GLU A 54 -17.92 5.31 -6.44
C GLU A 54 -16.94 4.96 -7.56
N SER A 55 -16.04 5.89 -7.92
CA SER A 55 -15.17 5.75 -9.09
C SER A 55 -13.80 5.17 -8.74
N GLY A 56 -13.15 5.62 -7.66
CA GLY A 56 -11.83 5.09 -7.33
C GLY A 56 -11.12 5.68 -6.11
N LEU A 57 -10.00 5.04 -5.77
CA LEU A 57 -9.10 5.40 -4.68
C LEU A 57 -7.73 5.80 -5.22
N VAL A 58 -7.25 6.99 -4.82
CA VAL A 58 -5.92 7.52 -5.15
C VAL A 58 -5.04 7.42 -3.91
N LEU A 59 -3.99 6.63 -4.01
CA LEU A 59 -2.99 6.43 -2.96
C LEU A 59 -1.77 7.30 -3.27
N VAL A 60 -1.45 8.25 -2.40
CA VAL A 60 -0.26 9.09 -2.51
C VAL A 60 0.79 8.58 -1.52
N CYS A 61 2.00 8.26 -1.97
CA CYS A 61 3.06 7.79 -1.09
C CYS A 61 3.60 8.95 -0.23
N SER A 62 3.41 8.86 1.09
CA SER A 62 3.93 9.84 2.06
C SER A 62 5.45 9.77 2.28
N GLN A 63 6.07 8.63 1.92
CA GLN A 63 7.49 8.37 2.20
C GLN A 63 8.42 8.72 1.02
N CYS A 64 7.88 9.11 -0.13
CA CYS A 64 8.69 9.60 -1.24
C CYS A 64 9.33 10.93 -0.84
N THR A 65 10.63 10.91 -0.58
CA THR A 65 11.41 12.11 -0.29
C THR A 65 12.17 12.54 -1.54
N ASN A 66 12.14 13.84 -1.84
CA ASN A 66 12.98 14.44 -2.86
C ASN A 66 13.57 15.73 -2.30
N GLU A 67 14.90 15.78 -2.21
CA GLU A 67 15.64 16.95 -1.71
C GLU A 67 15.28 18.25 -2.43
N ARG A 68 14.84 18.16 -3.70
CA ARG A 68 14.44 19.33 -4.51
C ARG A 68 12.98 19.75 -4.32
N LEU A 69 12.13 18.87 -3.80
CA LEU A 69 10.69 19.14 -3.62
C LEU A 69 10.34 19.51 -2.17
N GLY A 70 11.24 19.29 -1.22
CA GLY A 70 10.97 19.48 0.21
C GLY A 70 10.27 18.28 0.84
N SER A 71 10.30 18.21 2.18
CA SER A 71 9.75 17.07 2.94
C SER A 71 8.20 17.01 2.94
N THR A 72 7.52 18.08 2.54
CA THR A 72 6.05 18.19 2.54
C THR A 72 5.42 17.90 1.19
N ALA A 73 6.20 17.66 0.15
CA ALA A 73 5.73 17.61 -1.23
C ALA A 73 4.59 16.60 -1.47
N SER A 74 4.60 15.45 -0.79
CA SER A 74 3.53 14.45 -0.85
C SER A 74 2.24 14.92 -0.17
N GLU A 75 2.36 15.57 0.98
CA GLU A 75 1.22 16.15 1.69
C GLU A 75 0.60 17.29 0.88
N ASP A 76 1.44 18.14 0.29
CA ASP A 76 1.00 19.25 -0.56
C ASP A 76 0.24 18.74 -1.79
N LEU A 77 0.75 17.69 -2.45
CA LEU A 77 0.07 17.04 -3.58
C LEU A 77 -1.27 16.43 -3.16
N GLU A 78 -1.30 15.71 -2.05
CA GLU A 78 -2.51 15.10 -1.50
C GLU A 78 -3.57 16.17 -1.20
N ASN A 79 -3.19 17.23 -0.48
CA ASN A 79 -4.09 18.31 -0.10
C ASN A 79 -4.60 19.09 -1.31
N TRP A 80 -3.74 19.32 -2.31
CA TRP A 80 -4.11 19.97 -3.56
C TRP A 80 -5.17 19.14 -4.32
N LEU A 81 -4.96 17.83 -4.47
CA LEU A 81 -5.91 16.91 -5.12
C LEU A 81 -7.26 16.89 -4.39
N LYS A 82 -7.23 16.76 -3.06
CA LYS A 82 -8.45 16.79 -2.24
C LYS A 82 -9.22 18.10 -2.44
N SER A 83 -8.52 19.23 -2.44
CA SER A 83 -9.13 20.55 -2.59
C SER A 83 -9.76 20.72 -3.97
N HIS A 84 -9.07 20.31 -5.04
CA HIS A 84 -9.61 20.38 -6.41
C HIS A 84 -10.80 19.44 -6.63
N LEU A 85 -10.75 18.20 -6.12
CA LEU A 85 -11.89 17.29 -6.20
C LEU A 85 -13.12 17.84 -5.46
N LYS A 86 -12.94 18.47 -4.30
CA LYS A 86 -14.03 19.14 -3.57
C LYS A 86 -14.59 20.32 -4.36
N PHE A 87 -13.71 21.15 -4.90
CA PHE A 87 -14.10 22.33 -5.66
C PHE A 87 -14.94 21.98 -6.89
N GLU A 88 -14.59 20.91 -7.61
CA GLU A 88 -15.36 20.42 -8.77
C GLU A 88 -16.55 19.50 -8.41
N GLY A 89 -16.86 19.30 -7.11
CA GLY A 89 -17.97 18.44 -6.69
C GLY A 89 -17.73 16.94 -6.90
N LEU A 90 -16.49 16.53 -7.13
CA LEU A 90 -16.07 15.14 -7.33
C LEU A 90 -15.64 14.45 -6.02
N TRP A 91 -15.79 15.13 -4.88
CA TRP A 91 -15.49 14.59 -3.56
C TRP A 91 -16.55 13.56 -3.15
N GLY A 92 -16.28 12.30 -3.41
CA GLY A 92 -17.25 11.19 -3.30
C GLY A 92 -17.15 10.27 -4.51
N GLU A 93 -16.83 10.80 -5.68
CA GLU A 93 -16.47 9.96 -6.83
C GLU A 93 -15.10 9.34 -6.61
N PHE A 94 -14.14 10.18 -6.23
CA PHE A 94 -12.78 9.74 -5.93
C PHE A 94 -12.44 10.00 -4.47
N ARG A 95 -11.70 9.07 -3.87
CA ARG A 95 -11.10 9.26 -2.56
C ARG A 95 -9.58 9.39 -2.71
N VAL A 96 -8.99 10.40 -2.08
CA VAL A 96 -7.54 10.58 -2.03
C VAL A 96 -7.07 10.34 -0.60
N VAL A 97 -6.08 9.46 -0.44
CA VAL A 97 -5.48 9.14 0.85
C VAL A 97 -3.97 9.05 0.76
N SER A 98 -3.32 9.46 1.84
CA SER A 98 -1.93 9.12 2.10
C SER A 98 -1.76 7.61 2.29
N SER A 99 -0.63 7.11 1.85
CA SER A 99 -0.20 5.72 2.04
C SER A 99 1.26 5.68 2.49
N SER A 100 1.66 4.58 3.12
CA SER A 100 3.07 4.28 3.36
C SER A 100 3.78 3.93 2.04
N CYS A 101 5.04 3.50 2.10
CA CYS A 101 5.80 3.14 0.90
C CYS A 101 5.06 2.11 0.03
N LEU A 102 4.88 2.44 -1.25
CA LEU A 102 4.24 1.60 -2.27
C LEU A 102 5.23 0.66 -2.99
N GLY A 103 6.45 0.50 -2.46
CA GLY A 103 7.49 -0.37 -3.03
C GLY A 103 8.25 0.23 -4.21
N VAL A 104 7.90 1.45 -4.64
CA VAL A 104 8.58 2.19 -5.71
C VAL A 104 9.01 3.56 -5.17
N CYS A 105 10.32 3.79 -5.11
CA CYS A 105 10.92 5.04 -4.62
C CYS A 105 11.71 5.73 -5.74
N PRO A 106 11.09 6.61 -6.54
CA PRO A 106 11.78 7.32 -7.60
C PRO A 106 12.81 8.31 -7.05
N LYS A 107 13.89 8.58 -7.82
CA LYS A 107 14.88 9.62 -7.47
C LYS A 107 14.28 11.01 -7.43
N ALA A 108 13.28 11.26 -8.27
CA ALA A 108 12.56 12.51 -8.33
C ALA A 108 11.07 12.25 -8.57
N GLY A 109 10.24 12.79 -7.68
CA GLY A 109 8.79 12.67 -7.74
C GLY A 109 8.22 11.79 -6.63
N ILE A 110 6.93 11.52 -6.75
CA ILE A 110 6.10 10.87 -5.75
C ILE A 110 5.35 9.74 -6.43
N THR A 111 5.37 8.58 -5.82
CA THR A 111 4.61 7.43 -6.31
C THR A 111 3.15 7.60 -5.97
N VAL A 112 2.29 7.47 -6.98
CA VAL A 112 0.83 7.54 -6.86
C VAL A 112 0.22 6.30 -7.51
N VAL A 113 -0.67 5.61 -6.80
CA VAL A 113 -1.44 4.48 -7.35
C VAL A 113 -2.90 4.88 -7.44
N ILE A 114 -3.54 4.56 -8.57
CA ILE A 114 -4.97 4.81 -8.77
C ILE A 114 -5.66 3.45 -8.89
N VAL A 115 -6.51 3.15 -7.91
CA VAL A 115 -7.30 1.93 -7.86
C VAL A 115 -8.71 2.26 -8.34
N ASN A 116 -9.14 1.58 -9.39
CA ASN A 116 -10.51 1.67 -9.90
C ASN A 116 -11.26 0.39 -9.53
N ASN A 117 -12.57 0.48 -9.33
CA ASN A 117 -13.41 -0.66 -8.93
C ASN A 117 -13.41 -1.81 -9.94
N GLU A 118 -13.13 -1.53 -11.20
CA GLU A 118 -13.15 -2.53 -12.29
C GLU A 118 -11.76 -3.05 -12.66
N SER A 119 -10.69 -2.46 -12.11
CA SER A 119 -9.34 -2.88 -12.44
C SER A 119 -9.03 -4.16 -11.69
N GLY A 120 -9.21 -5.30 -12.35
CA GLY A 120 -8.93 -6.66 -11.84
C GLY A 120 -7.45 -6.94 -11.54
N GLY A 121 -6.81 -6.06 -10.76
CA GLY A 121 -5.42 -6.15 -10.32
C GLY A 121 -4.45 -5.19 -11.02
N ASN A 122 -4.83 -4.53 -12.12
CA ASN A 122 -3.92 -3.70 -12.91
C ASN A 122 -4.09 -2.20 -12.63
N SER A 123 -3.88 -1.81 -11.37
CA SER A 123 -3.90 -0.39 -10.99
C SER A 123 -2.62 0.30 -11.45
N PRO A 124 -2.69 1.40 -12.23
CA PRO A 124 -1.50 2.12 -12.66
C PRO A 124 -0.73 2.68 -11.46
N CYS A 125 0.59 2.51 -11.50
CA CYS A 125 1.54 3.10 -10.57
C CYS A 125 2.31 4.20 -11.30
N LEU A 126 2.11 5.45 -10.89
CA LEU A 126 2.58 6.65 -11.56
C LEU A 126 3.68 7.32 -10.74
N ILE A 127 4.68 7.89 -11.43
CA ILE A 127 5.69 8.77 -10.81
C ILE A 127 5.33 10.21 -11.15
N VAL A 128 5.01 10.99 -10.12
CA VAL A 128 4.44 12.33 -10.26
C VAL A 128 5.41 13.37 -9.70
N ASN A 129 5.78 14.36 -10.50
CA ASN A 129 6.36 15.58 -9.96
C ASN A 129 5.20 16.48 -9.51
N PRO A 130 5.07 16.81 -8.21
CA PRO A 130 3.92 17.55 -7.70
C PRO A 130 3.83 18.99 -8.22
N GLN A 131 4.91 19.58 -8.72
CA GLN A 131 4.89 20.93 -9.28
C GLN A 131 4.46 20.95 -10.75
N SER A 132 4.95 20.00 -11.56
CA SER A 132 4.74 20.02 -13.00
C SER A 132 3.66 19.06 -13.49
N HIS A 133 3.30 18.03 -12.73
CA HIS A 133 2.40 16.96 -13.17
C HIS A 133 1.07 16.91 -12.40
N ARG A 134 0.82 17.75 -11.39
CA ARG A 134 -0.38 17.64 -10.55
C ARG A 134 -1.68 17.85 -11.35
N GLU A 135 -1.70 18.77 -12.30
CA GLU A 135 -2.84 19.03 -13.19
C GLU A 135 -3.05 17.88 -14.19
N LEU A 136 -1.96 17.30 -14.69
CA LEU A 136 -2.00 16.13 -15.56
C LEU A 136 -2.54 14.90 -14.80
N LEU A 137 -2.05 14.68 -13.58
CA LEU A 137 -2.54 13.63 -12.69
C LEU A 137 -4.03 13.81 -12.40
N TYR A 138 -4.47 15.03 -12.10
CA TYR A 138 -5.88 15.34 -11.86
C TYR A 138 -6.76 15.03 -13.07
N SER A 139 -6.32 15.45 -14.26
CA SER A 139 -7.00 15.13 -15.52
C SER A 139 -7.07 13.63 -15.76
N TYR A 140 -6.00 12.90 -15.46
CA TYR A 140 -5.96 11.45 -15.55
C TYR A 140 -6.95 10.79 -14.58
N ILE A 141 -7.03 11.24 -13.34
CA ILE A 141 -8.02 10.76 -12.36
C ILE A 141 -9.44 10.96 -12.90
N LYS A 142 -9.76 12.16 -13.42
CA LYS A 142 -11.07 12.46 -14.01
C LYS A 142 -11.41 11.57 -15.20
N GLN A 143 -10.44 11.32 -16.09
CA GLN A 143 -10.66 10.48 -17.26
C GLN A 143 -10.93 9.02 -16.89
N ASN A 144 -10.41 8.54 -15.75
CA ASN A 144 -10.72 7.21 -15.25
C ASN A 144 -12.17 7.05 -14.80
N LYS A 145 -12.93 8.15 -14.62
CA LYS A 145 -14.39 8.10 -14.47
C LYS A 145 -15.09 7.63 -15.76
N ASN A 146 -14.57 7.99 -16.93
CA ASN A 146 -15.24 7.81 -18.23
C ASN A 146 -14.82 6.54 -18.99
N ARG A 147 -13.98 5.69 -18.38
CA ARG A 147 -13.66 4.36 -18.92
C ARG A 147 -14.52 3.25 -18.31
N MET A 148 -15.47 3.65 -17.46
CA MET A 148 -16.60 2.88 -16.95
C MET A 148 -17.79 3.08 -17.90
#